data_AF-I0TEG6-F1
#
_entry.id   AF-I0TEG6-F1
#
_cell.length_a   1.000
_cell.length_b   1.000
_cell.length_c   1.000
_cell.angle_alpha   90.00
_cell.angle_beta   90.00
_cell.angle_gamma   90.00
#
_symmetry.space_group_name_H-M   'P 1'
#
loop_
_entity.id
_entity.type
_entity.pdbx_description
1 polymer ?
#
loop_
_entity_poly.entity_id
_entity_poly.type
_entity_poly.pdbx_seq_one_letter_code
_entity_poly.pdbx_strand_id
1 'polypeptide(L)' 'MSPIVDWNLLDVLNENIRDNYKKIRPILLKWQENGYIKLIEDDDIVFSFIPEKLPSKEQLIEESLNFK' A
#
# COMPACT_ATOMS: atom_id res chain seq x y z
N MET A 1 13.66 -7.88 8.29
CA MET A 1 13.37 -6.44 8.18
C MET A 1 12.16 -6.30 7.27
N SER A 2 11.10 -5.61 7.69
CA SER A 2 9.92 -5.40 6.86
C SER A 2 10.26 -4.45 5.70
N PRO A 3 9.97 -4.81 4.45
CA PRO A 3 10.15 -3.90 3.32
C PRO A 3 9.29 -2.64 3.51
N ILE A 4 9.88 -1.47 3.28
CA ILE A 4 9.26 -0.16 3.45
C ILE A 4 8.94 0.42 2.07
N VAL A 5 7.79 1.07 1.95
CA VAL A 5 7.41 1.88 0.80
C VAL A 5 7.37 3.34 1.24
N ASP A 6 8.31 4.12 0.70
CA ASP A 6 8.40 5.57 0.90
C ASP A 6 7.79 6.34 -0.26
N TRP A 7 7.57 7.64 -0.04
CA TRP A 7 6.97 8.49 -1.06
C TRP A 7 7.87 8.70 -2.28
N ASN A 8 9.19 8.74 -2.10
CA ASN A 8 10.13 8.94 -3.21
C ASN A 8 10.05 7.78 -4.21
N LEU A 9 9.93 6.55 -3.73
CA LEU A 9 9.72 5.36 -4.55
C LEU A 9 8.40 5.46 -5.33
N LEU A 10 7.32 5.88 -4.67
CA LEU A 10 6.03 6.03 -5.33
C LEU A 10 6.03 7.15 -6.36
N ASP A 11 6.66 8.29 -6.06
CA ASP A 11 6.76 9.45 -6.94
C ASP A 11 7.50 9.11 -8.25
N VAL A 12 8.54 8.26 -8.17
CA VAL A 12 9.26 7.75 -9.36
C VAL A 12 8.36 6.86 -10.24
N LEU A 13 7.47 6.08 -9.63
CA LEU A 13 6.57 5.18 -10.35
C LEU A 13 5.36 5.91 -10.94
N ASN A 14 4.90 6.96 -10.27
CA ASN A 14 3.79 7.80 -10.70
C ASN A 14 3.88 9.16 -10.01
N GLU A 15 4.25 10.19 -10.78
CA GLU A 15 4.39 11.57 -10.29
C GLU A 15 3.11 12.14 -9.67
N ASN A 16 1.94 11.59 -10.01
CA ASN A 16 0.63 11.99 -9.49
C ASN A 16 0.14 11.07 -8.36
N ILE A 17 0.98 10.19 -7.82
CA ILE A 17 0.56 9.21 -6.81
C ILE A 17 0.13 9.88 -5.50
N ARG A 18 0.74 11.01 -5.13
CA ARG A 18 0.36 11.78 -3.94
C ARG A 18 -1.08 12.30 -4.06
N ASP A 19 -1.45 12.81 -5.24
CA ASP A 19 -2.83 13.26 -5.52
C ASP A 19 -3.81 12.09 -5.58
N ASN A 20 -3.37 10.95 -6.13
CA ASN A 20 -4.15 9.74 -6.19
C ASN A 20 -4.15 8.93 -4.89
N TYR A 21 -3.36 9.32 -3.88
CA TYR A 21 -3.25 8.58 -2.62
C TYR A 21 -4.61 8.46 -1.94
N LYS A 22 -5.41 9.54 -1.96
CA LYS A 22 -6.77 9.53 -1.41
C LYS A 22 -7.66 8.46 -2.07
N LYS A 23 -7.42 8.11 -3.33
CA LYS A 23 -8.18 7.08 -4.06
C LYS A 23 -7.74 5.67 -3.68
N ILE A 24 -6.44 5.46 -3.44
CA ILE A 24 -5.90 4.14 -3.08
C ILE A 24 -5.89 3.88 -1.57
N ARG A 25 -6.02 4.92 -0.74
CA ARG A 25 -6.02 4.83 0.72
C ARG A 25 -7.06 3.84 1.28
N PRO A 26 -8.30 3.76 0.77
CA PRO A 26 -9.27 2.75 1.22
C PRO A 26 -8.78 1.31 1.04
N ILE A 27 -8.09 1.02 -0.08
CA ILE A 27 -7.52 -0.31 -0.36
C ILE A 27 -6.37 -0.58 0.62
N LEU A 28 -5.49 0.40 0.84
CA LEU A 28 -4.40 0.27 1.81
C LEU A 28 -4.89 0.04 3.24
N LEU A 29 -5.97 0.71 3.64
CA LEU A 29 -6.63 0.46 4.94
C LEU A 29 -7.14 -0.98 5.01
N LYS A 30 -7.74 -1.51 3.93
CA LYS A 30 -8.19 -2.89 3.88
C LYS A 30 -7.04 -3.89 4.00
N TRP A 31 -5.94 -3.63 3.31
CA TRP A 31 -4.73 -4.45 3.43
C TRP A 31 -4.12 -4.39 4.85
N GLN A 32 -4.24 -3.25 5.53
CA GLN A 32 -3.86 -3.14 6.94
C GLN A 32 -4.78 -3.96 7.85
N GLU A 33 -6.10 -3.92 7.65
CA GLU A 33 -7.06 -4.76 8.40
C GLU A 33 -6.76 -6.26 8.24
N ASN A 34 -6.40 -6.67 7.01
CA ASN A 34 -6.02 -8.04 6.72
C ASN A 34 -4.60 -8.40 7.24
N GLY A 35 -3.86 -7.42 7.76
CA GLY A 35 -2.54 -7.61 8.36
C GLY A 35 -1.40 -7.78 7.34
N TYR A 36 -1.61 -7.34 6.09
CA TYR A 36 -0.62 -7.43 5.01
C TYR A 36 0.40 -6.30 5.08
N ILE A 37 -0.04 -5.13 5.54
CA ILE A 37 0.77 -3.93 5.68
C ILE A 37 0.52 -3.27 7.03
N LYS A 38 1.42 -2.37 7.40
CA LYS A 38 1.21 -1.36 8.42
C LYS A 38 1.35 0.01 7.78
N LEU A 39 0.27 0.79 7.77
CA LEU A 39 0.31 2.19 7.37
C LEU A 39 1.08 2.98 8.41
N ILE A 40 1.98 3.84 7.92
CA ILE A 40 2.85 4.68 8.75
C ILE A 40 2.45 6.15 8.55
N GLU A 41 1.99 6.52 7.35
CA GLU A 41 1.45 7.85 6.99
C GLU A 41 2.33 9.01 7.53
N ASP A 42 3.65 8.85 7.45
CA ASP A 42 4.64 9.87 7.77
C ASP A 42 4.98 10.67 6.49
N ASP A 43 5.65 11.81 6.65
CA ASP A 43 6.04 12.69 5.53
C ASP A 43 6.98 11.98 4.54
N ASP A 44 7.74 10.99 5.02
CA ASP A 44 8.66 10.18 4.22
C ASP A 44 8.12 8.78 3.89
N ILE A 45 7.45 8.13 4.85
CA ILE A 45 7.07 6.71 4.75
C ILE A 45 5.56 6.54 4.63
N VAL A 46 5.14 5.78 3.62
CA VAL A 46 3.72 5.49 3.38
C VAL A 46 3.26 4.29 4.20
N PHE A 47 3.89 3.13 3.98
CA PHE A 47 3.58 1.90 4.69
C PHE A 47 4.75 0.92 4.67
N SER A 48 4.65 -0.13 5.50
CA SER A 48 5.56 -1.26 5.49
C SER A 48 4.82 -2.56 5.27
N PHE A 49 5.42 -3.51 4.57
CA PHE A 49 4.86 -4.84 4.37
C PHE A 49 5.08 -5.73 5.59
N ILE A 50 4.17 -6.69 5.78
CA ILE A 50 4.26 -7.78 6.75
C ILE A 50 4.40 -9.08 5.93
N PRO A 51 5.62 -9.48 5.53
CA PRO A 51 5.83 -10.53 4.54
C PRO A 51 5.22 -11.88 4.92
N GLU A 52 5.17 -12.19 6.21
CA GLU A 52 4.61 -13.44 6.75
C GLU A 52 3.10 -13.59 6.48
N LYS A 53 2.41 -12.48 6.22
CA LYS A 53 0.96 -12.44 5.99
C LYS A 53 0.61 -11.92 4.60
N LEU A 54 1.60 -11.61 3.76
CA LEU A 54 1.38 -11.01 2.46
C LEU A 54 0.86 -12.09 1.48
N PRO A 55 -0.34 -11.93 0.90
CA PRO A 55 -0.86 -12.87 -0.08
C PRO A 55 -0.13 -12.74 -1.43
N SER A 56 -0.49 -13.59 -2.39
CA SER A 56 0.11 -13.51 -3.72
C SER A 56 -0.23 -12.19 -4.42
N LYS A 57 0.59 -11.81 -5.40
CA LYS A 57 0.35 -10.61 -6.22
C LYS A 57 -1.03 -10.65 -6.89
N GLU A 58 -1.43 -11.82 -7.39
CA GLU A 58 -2.71 -12.03 -8.08
C GLU A 58 -3.88 -11.76 -7.13
N GLN A 59 -3.80 -12.25 -5.88
CA GLN A 59 -4.79 -12.00 -4.85
C GLN A 59 -4.87 -10.52 -4.47
N LEU A 60 -3.73 -9.85 -4.30
CA LEU A 60 -3.69 -8.41 -4.03
C LEU A 60 -4.37 -7.60 -5.16
N ILE A 61 -4.12 -7.97 -6.42
CA ILE A 61 -4.75 -7.32 -7.58
C ILE A 61 -6.26 -7.58 -7.58
N GLU A 62 -6.69 -8.82 -7.37
CA GLU A 62 -8.10 -9.18 -7.32
C GLU A 62 -8.86 -8.44 -6.21
N GLU A 63 -8.31 -8.42 -4.99
CA GLU A 63 -8.89 -7.68 -3.86
C GLU A 63 -9.00 -6.18 -4.17
N SER A 64 -7.98 -5.61 -4.83
CA SER A 64 -7.95 -4.19 -5.19
C SER A 64 -8.96 -3.83 -6.27
N LEU A 65 -9.13 -4.68 -7.29
CA LEU A 65 -10.06 -4.45 -8.39
C LEU A 65 -11.52 -4.63 -7.98
N ASN A 66 -11.77 -5.51 -7.00
CA ASN A 66 -13.11 -5.78 -6.46
C ASN A 66 -13.49 -4.88 -5.28
N PHE A 67 -12.61 -3.96 -4.86
CA PHE A 67 -12.86 -3.02 -3.79
C PHE A 67 -13.89 -1.96 -4.27
N LYS A 68 -15.09 -1.96 -3.68
CA LYS A 68 -16.20 -1.04 -3.99
C LYS A 68 -16.35 0.05 -2.94
#